data_AF-A0A7Y7WHG4-F1
#
_entry.id   AF-A0A7Y7WHG4-F1
#
_cell.length_a   1.000
_cell.length_b   1.000
_cell.length_c   1.000
_cell.angle_alpha   90.00
_cell.angle_beta   90.00
_cell.angle_gamma   90.00
#
_symmetry.space_group_name_H-M   'P 1'
#
loop_
_entity.id
_entity.type
_entity.pdbx_description
1 polymer ?
#
loop_
_entity_poly.entity_id
_entity_poly.type
_entity_poly.pdbx_seq_one_letter_code
_entity_poly.pdbx_strand_id
1 'polypeptide(L)'
;MTQSALTINLPLEREIQLAIEGQRALAAFLATRFDTQHIQIFDERNEAHSVELPTTALRLLVEILAELAAGNAVQVVPVHAELTTQEAADMLNVSRPHLIKLLESGELPFHKTGKHRRVRFADLMAYKTQRSLDSEQAMAELAEQAQQQRMGYE
;
A
#
# COMPACT_ATOMS: atom_id res chain seq x y z
N MET A 1 11.84 10.22 22.01
CA MET A 1 10.88 10.07 20.91
C MET A 1 10.81 8.60 20.59
N THR A 2 9.68 7.98 20.87
CA THR A 2 9.47 6.54 20.86
C THR A 2 9.64 6.01 19.44
N GLN A 3 10.74 5.32 19.20
CA GLN A 3 10.98 4.60 17.96
C GLN A 3 10.06 3.37 17.99
N SER A 4 8.87 3.48 17.40
CA SER A 4 8.08 2.31 17.07
C SER A 4 8.79 1.65 15.91
N ALA A 5 9.72 0.74 16.21
CA ALA A 5 10.29 -0.12 15.18
C ALA A 5 9.11 -0.86 14.54
N LEU A 6 8.90 -0.58 13.25
CA LEU A 6 7.90 -1.24 12.42
C LEU A 6 8.36 -2.68 12.22
N THR A 7 7.97 -3.56 13.14
CA THR A 7 8.21 -4.99 12.98
C THR A 7 7.23 -5.51 11.94
N ILE A 8 7.66 -5.51 10.68
CA ILE A 8 6.92 -6.12 9.57
C ILE A 8 7.07 -7.63 9.74
N ASN A 9 6.05 -8.27 10.30
CA ASN A 9 6.01 -9.72 10.45
C ASN A 9 5.32 -10.35 9.24
N LEU A 10 6.00 -11.30 8.61
CA LEU A 10 5.43 -12.13 7.56
C LEU A 10 4.40 -13.10 8.17
N PRO A 11 3.27 -13.35 7.49
CA PRO A 11 2.25 -14.25 8.01
C PRO A 11 2.75 -15.70 8.07
N LEU A 12 2.32 -16.42 9.10
CA LEU A 12 2.56 -17.87 9.22
C LEU A 12 1.66 -18.66 8.26
N GLU A 13 2.02 -19.89 7.90
CA GLU A 13 1.20 -20.74 7.01
C GLU A 13 -0.26 -20.85 7.45
N ARG A 14 -0.51 -20.96 8.76
CA ARG A 14 -1.87 -20.99 9.32
C ARG A 14 -2.63 -19.68 9.07
N GLU A 15 -1.95 -18.55 9.16
CA GLU A 15 -2.56 -17.22 8.93
C GLU A 15 -2.86 -17.02 7.45
N ILE A 16 -1.98 -17.48 6.56
CA ILE A 16 -2.21 -17.48 5.10
C ILE A 16 -3.48 -18.27 4.77
N GLN A 17 -3.62 -19.48 5.32
CA GLN A 17 -4.80 -20.33 5.05
C GLN A 17 -6.10 -19.69 5.57
N LEU A 18 -6.07 -19.14 6.79
CA LEU A 18 -7.22 -18.41 7.35
C LEU A 18 -7.55 -17.15 6.54
N ALA A 19 -6.54 -16.49 5.97
CA ALA A 19 -6.73 -15.32 5.14
C ALA A 19 -7.44 -15.67 3.82
N ILE A 20 -7.06 -16.77 3.17
CA ILE A 20 -7.74 -17.27 1.95
C ILE A 20 -9.23 -17.53 2.23
N GLU A 21 -9.52 -18.26 3.30
CA GLU A 21 -10.90 -18.61 3.68
C GLU A 21 -11.72 -17.38 4.08
N GLY A 22 -11.13 -16.50 4.91
CA GLY A 22 -11.74 -15.26 5.36
C GLY A 22 -12.02 -14.28 4.24
N GLN A 23 -11.06 -14.10 3.31
CA GLN A 23 -11.21 -13.24 2.13
C GLN A 23 -12.40 -13.69 1.29
N ARG A 24 -12.49 -14.99 0.98
CA ARG A 24 -13.57 -15.56 0.18
C ARG A 24 -14.93 -15.40 0.85
N ALA A 25 -15.00 -15.67 2.16
CA ALA A 25 -16.23 -15.52 2.93
C ALA A 25 -16.71 -14.06 2.94
N LEU A 26 -15.84 -13.12 3.33
CA LEU A 26 -16.19 -11.70 3.40
C LEU A 26 -16.56 -11.12 2.02
N ALA A 27 -15.79 -11.44 0.96
CA ALA A 27 -16.06 -10.95 -0.38
C ALA A 27 -17.46 -11.35 -0.89
N ALA A 28 -17.94 -12.55 -0.53
CA ALA A 28 -19.27 -13.02 -0.93
C ALA A 28 -20.41 -12.17 -0.32
N PHE A 29 -20.25 -11.67 0.91
CA PHE A 29 -21.29 -10.90 1.62
C PHE A 29 -21.20 -9.39 1.37
N LEU A 30 -20.03 -8.89 0.95
CA LEU A 30 -19.79 -7.46 0.65
C LEU A 30 -20.16 -7.04 -0.78
N ALA A 31 -20.73 -7.94 -1.59
CA ALA A 31 -21.32 -7.60 -2.89
C ALA A 31 -22.61 -6.76 -2.78
N THR A 32 -23.11 -6.57 -1.55
CA THR A 32 -24.34 -5.84 -1.24
C THR A 32 -24.13 -4.32 -1.23
N ARG A 33 -25.21 -3.54 -1.41
CA ARG A 33 -25.21 -2.06 -1.49
C ARG A 33 -25.38 -1.35 -0.14
N PHE A 34 -25.25 -2.06 0.97
CA PHE A 34 -25.43 -1.45 2.30
C PHE A 34 -24.22 -0.60 2.70
N ASP A 35 -24.46 0.50 3.41
CA ASP A 35 -23.40 1.39 3.91
C ASP A 35 -22.67 0.79 5.12
N THR A 36 -23.37 -0.01 5.93
CA THR A 36 -22.84 -0.73 7.09
C THR A 36 -23.17 -2.21 7.04
N GLN A 37 -22.43 -3.01 7.81
CA GLN A 37 -22.65 -4.43 8.02
C GLN A 37 -22.48 -4.80 9.50
N HIS A 38 -23.25 -5.78 9.94
CA HIS A 38 -23.10 -6.36 11.27
C HIS A 38 -22.23 -7.61 11.20
N ILE A 39 -21.19 -7.67 12.03
CA ILE A 39 -20.35 -8.86 12.23
C ILE A 39 -20.50 -9.36 13.67
N GLN A 40 -20.12 -10.63 13.89
CA GLN A 40 -20.01 -11.20 15.23
C GLN A 40 -18.54 -11.51 15.54
N ILE A 41 -18.09 -11.10 16.72
CA ILE A 41 -16.78 -11.43 17.26
C ILE A 41 -17.01 -12.25 18.52
N PHE A 42 -16.27 -13.35 18.66
CA PHE A 42 -16.35 -14.21 19.84
C PHE A 42 -15.23 -13.86 20.81
N ASP A 43 -15.56 -13.73 22.09
CA ASP A 43 -14.56 -13.50 23.14
C ASP A 43 -13.92 -14.81 23.65
N GLU A 44 -13.08 -14.71 24.68
CA GLU A 44 -12.39 -15.86 25.30
C GLU A 44 -13.35 -16.89 25.91
N ARG A 45 -14.60 -16.51 26.20
CA ARG A 45 -15.65 -17.40 26.73
C ARG A 45 -16.55 -17.95 25.63
N ASN A 46 -16.22 -17.67 24.37
CA ASN A 46 -17.03 -18.01 23.20
C ASN A 46 -18.42 -17.34 23.21
N GLU A 47 -18.55 -16.17 23.86
CA GLU A 47 -19.75 -15.35 23.78
C GLU A 47 -19.68 -14.45 22.54
N ALA A 48 -20.79 -14.38 21.79
CA ALA A 48 -20.86 -13.61 20.55
C ALA A 48 -21.22 -12.14 20.80
N HIS A 49 -20.37 -11.24 20.35
CA HIS A 49 -20.56 -9.80 20.41
C HIS A 49 -20.80 -9.24 19.01
N SER A 50 -21.93 -8.56 18.81
CA SER A 50 -22.25 -7.93 17.53
C SER A 50 -21.59 -6.56 17.41
N VAL A 51 -20.97 -6.29 16.26
CA VAL A 51 -20.35 -5.01 15.94
C VAL A 51 -20.85 -4.53 14.59
N GLU A 52 -21.30 -3.28 14.52
CA GLU A 52 -21.63 -2.62 13.26
C GLU A 52 -20.40 -1.90 12.70
N LEU A 53 -20.05 -2.20 11.44
CA LEU A 53 -18.89 -1.63 10.76
C LEU A 53 -19.27 -1.02 9.42
N PRO A 54 -18.59 0.04 8.96
CA PRO A 54 -18.74 0.54 7.60
C PRO A 54 -18.34 -0.53 6.59
N THR A 55 -19.13 -0.68 5.52
CA THR A 55 -18.82 -1.59 4.42
C THR A 55 -17.48 -1.28 3.78
N THR A 56 -17.07 0.00 3.75
CA THR A 56 -15.75 0.43 3.28
C THR A 56 -14.60 -0.15 4.12
N ALA A 57 -14.74 -0.22 5.44
CA ALA A 57 -13.73 -0.82 6.31
C ALA A 57 -13.61 -2.33 6.09
N LEU A 58 -14.74 -3.01 5.86
CA LEU A 58 -14.73 -4.44 5.55
C LEU A 58 -14.13 -4.74 4.17
N ARG A 59 -14.32 -3.85 3.18
CA ARG A 59 -13.63 -3.94 1.88
C ARG A 59 -12.11 -3.81 2.04
N LEU A 60 -11.64 -2.87 2.84
CA LEU A 60 -10.21 -2.77 3.18
C LEU A 60 -9.71 -4.03 3.87
N LEU A 61 -10.50 -4.64 4.76
CA LEU A 61 -10.14 -5.93 5.37
C LEU A 61 -10.00 -7.04 4.31
N VAL A 62 -10.86 -7.08 3.29
CA VAL A 62 -10.72 -8.04 2.18
C VAL A 62 -9.40 -7.84 1.42
N GLU A 63 -8.99 -6.59 1.17
CA GLU A 63 -7.69 -6.29 0.55
C GLU A 63 -6.53 -6.72 1.44
N ILE A 64 -6.59 -6.44 2.75
CA ILE A 64 -5.59 -6.90 3.72
C ILE A 64 -5.47 -8.43 3.71
N LEU A 65 -6.61 -9.15 3.71
CA LEU A 65 -6.62 -10.61 3.68
C LEU A 65 -6.08 -11.16 2.35
N ALA A 66 -6.28 -10.46 1.23
CA ALA A 66 -5.71 -10.85 -0.06
C ALA A 66 -4.18 -10.79 -0.05
N GLU A 67 -3.60 -9.73 0.54
CA GLU A 67 -2.15 -9.62 0.70
C GLU A 67 -1.59 -10.69 1.65
N LEU A 68 -2.26 -10.94 2.79
CA LEU A 68 -1.87 -12.01 3.70
C LEU A 68 -1.95 -13.39 3.04
N ALA A 69 -2.99 -13.63 2.24
CA ALA A 69 -3.14 -14.86 1.46
C ALA A 69 -2.03 -15.06 0.42
N ALA A 70 -1.46 -13.96 -0.10
CA ALA A 70 -0.30 -13.99 -0.99
C ALA A 70 1.04 -14.17 -0.24
N GLY A 71 1.03 -14.25 1.09
CA GLY A 71 2.22 -14.33 1.93
C GLY A 71 2.89 -12.98 2.20
N ASN A 72 2.22 -11.88 1.85
CA ASN A 72 2.74 -10.53 2.05
C ASN A 72 2.43 -10.05 3.47
N ALA A 73 3.36 -9.29 4.05
CA ALA A 73 3.08 -8.54 5.27
C ALA A 73 2.31 -7.26 4.93
N VAL A 74 1.36 -6.88 5.79
CA VAL A 74 0.50 -5.71 5.57
C VAL A 74 0.69 -4.68 6.66
N GLN A 75 0.75 -3.41 6.25
CA GLN A 75 0.81 -2.27 7.16
C GLN A 75 -0.24 -1.23 6.77
N VAL A 76 -1.08 -0.83 7.73
CA VAL A 76 -2.02 0.27 7.55
C VAL A 76 -1.34 1.57 7.94
N VAL A 77 -1.19 2.49 6.98
CA VAL A 77 -0.59 3.81 7.18
C VAL A 77 -1.66 4.89 6.98
N PRO A 78 -1.90 5.78 7.96
CA PRO A 78 -2.81 6.90 7.77
C PRO A 78 -2.36 7.80 6.63
N VAL A 79 -3.31 8.28 5.80
CA VAL A 79 -3.00 9.15 4.64
C VAL A 79 -2.30 10.46 5.05
N HIS A 80 -2.61 10.97 6.23
CA HIS A 80 -2.00 12.18 6.80
C HIS A 80 -0.72 11.89 7.60
N ALA A 81 -0.23 10.65 7.57
CA ALA A 81 1.04 10.31 8.21
C ALA A 81 2.20 11.08 7.55
N GLU A 82 3.07 11.60 8.40
CA GLU A 82 4.35 12.15 7.99
C GLU A 82 5.41 11.06 8.01
N LEU A 83 5.99 10.78 6.86
CA LEU A 83 7.05 9.81 6.68
C LEU A 83 8.41 10.45 6.95
N THR A 84 9.28 9.70 7.58
CA THR A 84 10.72 9.97 7.58
C THR A 84 11.29 9.81 6.17
N THR A 85 12.45 10.41 5.92
CA THR A 85 13.18 10.17 4.66
C THR A 85 13.61 8.72 4.46
N GLN A 86 13.65 7.90 5.52
CA GLN A 86 13.98 6.49 5.38
C GLN A 86 12.74 5.72 4.91
N GLU A 87 11.62 5.85 5.64
CA GLU A 87 10.35 5.21 5.26
C GLU A 87 9.93 5.59 3.84
N ALA A 88 10.03 6.87 3.47
CA ALA A 88 9.71 7.31 2.11
C ALA A 88 10.64 6.73 1.04
N ALA A 89 11.92 6.50 1.36
CA ALA A 89 12.88 5.90 0.43
C ALA A 89 12.59 4.41 0.23
N ASP A 90 12.29 3.71 1.34
CA ASP A 90 11.92 2.30 1.35
C ASP A 90 10.65 2.07 0.52
N MET A 91 9.62 2.93 0.69
CA MET A 91 8.37 2.86 -0.08
C MET A 91 8.51 3.12 -1.59
N LEU A 92 9.51 3.91 -1.99
CA LEU A 92 9.85 4.18 -3.39
C LEU A 92 10.85 3.16 -3.96
N ASN A 93 11.35 2.22 -3.17
CA ASN A 93 12.43 1.29 -3.53
C ASN A 93 13.67 2.02 -4.06
N VAL A 94 14.06 3.13 -3.41
CA VAL A 94 15.26 3.91 -3.77
C VAL A 94 16.17 4.09 -2.56
N SER A 95 17.43 4.46 -2.82
CA SER A 95 18.33 4.82 -1.72
C SER A 95 17.90 6.12 -1.04
N ARG A 96 18.08 6.22 0.28
CA ARG A 96 17.82 7.46 1.03
C ARG A 96 18.56 8.68 0.48
N PRO A 97 19.84 8.60 0.05
CA PRO A 97 20.50 9.73 -0.62
C PRO A 97 19.81 10.16 -1.91
N HIS A 98 19.26 9.23 -2.70
CA HIS A 98 18.49 9.56 -3.89
C HIS A 98 17.19 10.27 -3.54
N LEU A 99 16.44 9.78 -2.55
CA LEU A 99 15.24 10.49 -2.06
C LEU A 99 15.59 11.92 -1.63
N ILE A 100 16.67 12.12 -0.88
CA ILE A 100 17.08 13.46 -0.43
C ILE A 100 17.32 14.39 -1.63
N LYS A 101 17.92 13.90 -2.72
CA LYS A 101 18.10 14.69 -3.94
C LYS A 101 16.76 15.10 -4.56
N LEU A 102 15.78 14.19 -4.64
CA LEU A 102 14.43 14.49 -5.14
C LEU A 102 13.73 15.57 -4.29
N LEU A 103 13.92 15.52 -2.97
CA LEU A 103 13.39 16.54 -2.06
C LEU A 103 14.07 17.90 -2.29
N GLU A 104 15.40 17.91 -2.40
CA GLU A 104 16.18 19.14 -2.57
C GLU A 104 16.03 19.75 -3.97
N SER A 105 15.74 18.95 -5.00
CA SER A 105 15.41 19.43 -6.36
C SER A 105 13.98 19.96 -6.48
N GLY A 106 13.11 19.71 -5.50
CA GLY A 106 11.72 20.14 -5.50
C GLY A 106 10.78 19.22 -6.28
N GLU A 107 11.25 18.07 -6.74
CA GLU A 107 10.43 17.07 -7.45
C GLU A 107 9.41 16.40 -6.53
N LEU A 108 9.73 16.28 -5.25
CA LEU A 108 8.83 15.72 -4.23
C LEU A 108 8.69 16.70 -3.06
N PRO A 109 7.47 17.15 -2.72
CA PRO A 109 7.24 18.06 -1.60
C PRO A 109 7.71 17.48 -0.27
N PHE A 110 8.28 18.34 0.57
CA PHE A 110 8.61 18.01 1.95
C PHE A 110 8.53 19.25 2.83
N HIS A 111 8.45 19.03 4.14
CA HIS A 111 8.59 20.07 5.14
C HIS A 111 9.61 19.65 6.20
N LYS A 112 9.97 20.59 7.07
CA LYS A 112 10.87 20.32 8.20
C LYS A 112 10.09 20.30 9.50
N THR A 113 10.26 19.22 10.26
CA THR A 113 9.83 19.12 11.65
C THR A 113 11.08 19.16 12.52
N GLY A 114 11.38 20.34 13.06
CA GLY A 114 12.68 20.64 13.68
C GLY A 114 13.81 20.57 12.65
N LYS A 115 14.82 19.72 12.90
CA LYS A 115 15.96 19.51 11.99
C LYS A 115 15.71 18.44 10.92
N HIS A 116 14.62 17.69 11.01
CA HIS A 116 14.36 16.54 10.15
C HIS A 116 13.39 16.87 9.02
N ARG A 117 13.63 16.30 7.84
CA ARG A 117 12.69 16.34 6.72
C ARG A 117 11.57 15.33 6.93
N ARG A 118 10.36 15.71 6.55
CA ARG A 118 9.14 14.92 6.58
C ARG A 118 8.44 15.01 5.23
N VAL A 119 7.93 13.88 4.76
CA VAL A 119 7.18 13.78 3.50
C VAL A 119 5.79 13.30 3.85
N ARG A 120 4.75 13.95 3.33
CA ARG A 120 3.39 13.45 3.53
C ARG A 120 3.20 12.19 2.68
N PHE A 121 2.57 11.16 3.25
CA PHE A 121 2.31 9.91 2.54
C PHE A 121 1.58 10.14 1.21
N ALA A 122 0.56 11.02 1.20
CA ALA A 122 -0.20 11.37 0.00
C ALA A 122 0.68 11.92 -1.13
N ASP A 123 1.60 12.85 -0.81
CA ASP A 123 2.52 13.44 -1.80
C ASP A 123 3.49 12.38 -2.35
N LEU A 124 3.97 11.48 -1.49
CA LEU A 124 4.84 10.37 -1.90
C LEU A 124 4.13 9.42 -2.87
N MET A 125 2.89 9.04 -2.58
CA MET A 125 2.12 8.14 -3.43
C MET A 125 1.78 8.80 -4.77
N ALA A 126 1.41 10.09 -4.77
CA ALA A 126 1.18 10.84 -6.00
C ALA A 126 2.43 10.86 -6.89
N TYR A 127 3.60 11.14 -6.31
CA TYR A 127 4.88 11.08 -7.03
C TYR A 127 5.17 9.67 -7.58
N LYS A 128 4.95 8.63 -6.78
CA LYS A 128 5.16 7.23 -7.21
C LYS A 128 4.28 6.88 -8.41
N THR A 129 3.00 7.23 -8.36
CA THR A 129 2.05 6.97 -9.45
C THR A 129 2.45 7.71 -10.72
N GLN A 130 2.79 9.00 -10.63
CA GLN A 130 3.23 9.76 -11.80
C GLN A 130 4.48 9.13 -12.44
N ARG A 131 5.47 8.77 -11.62
CA ARG A 131 6.71 8.15 -12.09
C ARG A 131 6.48 6.81 -12.78
N SER A 132 5.54 6.00 -12.29
CA SER A 132 5.15 4.74 -12.95
C SER A 132 4.54 5.00 -14.33
N LEU A 133 3.63 5.97 -14.44
CA LEU A 133 3.01 6.35 -15.72
C LEU A 133 4.06 6.84 -16.73
N ASP A 134 4.98 7.72 -16.30
CA ASP A 134 6.06 8.22 -17.16
C ASP A 134 6.97 7.09 -17.65
N SER A 135 7.26 6.12 -16.77
CA SER A 135 8.07 4.96 -17.12
C SER A 135 7.38 4.02 -18.12
N GLU A 136 6.07 3.81 -17.98
CA GLU A 136 5.28 3.00 -18.92
C GLU A 136 5.22 3.66 -20.31
N GLN A 137 5.04 4.98 -20.36
CA GLN A 137 5.05 5.76 -21.60
C GLN A 137 6.41 5.66 -22.31
N ALA A 138 7.51 5.90 -21.59
CA ALA A 138 8.85 5.80 -22.17
C ALA A 138 9.16 4.39 -22.70
N MET A 139 8.71 3.34 -22.00
CA MET A 139 8.85 1.96 -22.49
C MET A 139 8.05 1.70 -23.76
N ALA A 140 6.82 2.23 -23.85
CA ALA A 140 5.99 2.12 -25.04
C ALA A 140 6.65 2.81 -26.25
N GLU A 141 7.19 4.01 -26.06
CA GLU A 141 7.91 4.76 -27.11
C GLU A 141 9.15 3.99 -27.60
N LEU A 142 9.96 3.44 -26.69
CA LEU A 142 11.12 2.63 -27.05
C LEU A 142 10.73 1.36 -27.81
N ALA A 143 9.63 0.71 -27.43
CA ALA A 143 9.12 -0.47 -28.12
C ALA A 143 8.63 -0.14 -29.55
N GLU A 144 7.95 0.99 -29.71
CA GLU A 144 7.50 1.47 -31.02
C GLU A 144 8.69 1.80 -31.93
N GLN A 145 9.68 2.53 -31.43
CA GLN A 145 10.90 2.84 -32.18
C GLN A 145 11.65 1.57 -32.60
N ALA A 146 11.77 0.58 -31.72
CA ALA A 146 12.41 -0.69 -32.02
C ALA A 146 11.65 -1.49 -33.10
N GLN A 147 10.31 -1.44 -33.09
CA GLN A 147 9.48 -2.10 -34.11
C GLN A 147 9.62 -1.41 -35.48
N GLN A 148 9.62 -0.08 -35.51
CA GLN A 148 9.85 0.69 -36.74
C GLN A 148 11.23 0.39 -37.35
N GLN A 149 12.27 0.25 -36.53
CA GLN A 149 13.61 -0.09 -36.99
C GLN A 149 13.73 -1.52 -37.52
N ARG A 150 12.95 -2.49 -37.00
CA ARG A 150 12.92 -3.87 -37.54
C ARG A 150 12.16 -3.99 -38.87
N MET A 151 11.16 -3.13 -39.10
CA MET A 151 10.37 -3.09 -40.34
C MET A 151 11.07 -2.34 -41.50
N GLY A 152 12.23 -1.74 -41.26
CA GLY A 152 13.01 -0.99 -42.26
C GLY A 152 14.12 -1.77 -42.97
N TYR A 153 14.20 -3.09 -42.77
CA TYR A 153 15.19 -3.98 -43.41
C TYR A 153 14.49 -5.06 -44.27
N GLU A 154 13.77 -4.64 -45.31
CA GLU A 154 13.40 -5.49 -46.45
C GLU A 154 14.12 -5.06 -47.73
#